data_AF-B8FX89-F1
#
_entry.id   AF-B8FX89-F1
#
_cell.length_a   1.000
_cell.length_b   1.000
_cell.length_c   1.000
_cell.angle_alpha   90.00
_cell.angle_beta   90.00
_cell.angle_gamma   90.00
#
_symmetry.space_group_name_H-M   'P 1'
#
loop_
_entity.id
_entity.type
_entity.pdbx_description
1 polymer ?
#
loop_
_entity_poly.entity_id
_entity_poly.type
_entity_poly.pdbx_seq_one_letter_code
_entity_poly.pdbx_strand_id
1 'polypeptide(L)'
;MAKIIAINRKYFTLILSALLVCLIGIAGVTLWKTAQVSANGPVPEVKMLGVAVEPGSFTQDLTYGTVTIKSSQVINANKFDLIATVQNTTSGKMANIPVELEVSLVGDNAQKVSKIGTLPSLDPGATARVAFRDIKALGDAAGKSATAGQHKITLRIKPNAEGGITQATEASFFFNVDSTVKAPNAAK
;
A
#
# COMPACT_ATOMS: atom_id res chain seq x y z
N MET A 1 -40.00 54.94 20.33
CA MET A 1 -40.55 55.14 18.96
C MET A 1 -40.45 53.82 18.23
N ALA A 2 -41.56 53.12 18.01
CA ALA A 2 -41.57 51.85 17.29
C ALA A 2 -41.97 52.08 15.83
N LYS A 3 -41.10 51.74 14.89
CA LYS A 3 -41.44 51.70 13.46
C LYS A 3 -42.02 50.32 13.15
N ILE A 4 -43.31 50.27 12.81
CA ILE A 4 -43.98 49.04 12.36
C ILE A 4 -43.71 48.89 10.87
N ILE A 5 -43.00 47.84 10.48
CA ILE A 5 -42.70 47.53 9.08
C ILE A 5 -43.68 46.46 8.63
N ALA A 6 -44.61 46.82 7.74
CA ALA A 6 -45.54 45.88 7.13
C ALA A 6 -44.84 45.16 5.97
N ILE A 7 -44.54 43.86 6.15
CA ILE A 7 -43.90 43.04 5.12
C ILE A 7 -44.99 42.28 4.35
N ASN A 8 -44.92 42.33 3.03
CA ASN A 8 -45.86 41.60 2.17
C ASN A 8 -45.63 40.09 2.30
N ARG A 9 -46.71 39.36 2.62
CA ARG A 9 -46.73 37.93 2.91
C ARG A 9 -46.04 37.08 1.84
N LYS A 10 -46.15 37.45 0.55
CA LYS A 10 -45.51 36.73 -0.57
C LYS A 10 -43.98 36.80 -0.51
N TYR A 11 -43.43 37.96 -0.18
CA TYR A 11 -41.97 38.15 -0.09
C TYR A 11 -41.41 37.51 1.19
N PHE A 12 -42.16 37.55 2.29
CA PHE A 12 -41.78 36.86 3.52
C PHE A 12 -41.69 35.33 3.31
N THR A 13 -42.66 34.73 2.62
CA THR A 13 -42.64 33.29 2.32
C THR A 13 -41.50 32.90 1.38
N LEU A 14 -41.14 33.76 0.41
CA LEU A 14 -40.03 33.51 -0.52
C LEU A 14 -38.66 33.58 0.17
N ILE A 15 -38.47 34.54 1.09
CA ILE A 15 -37.22 34.66 1.84
C ILE A 15 -37.06 33.48 2.79
N LEU A 16 -38.15 33.06 3.45
CA LEU A 16 -38.11 31.94 4.38
C LEU A 16 -37.81 30.61 3.67
N SER A 17 -38.35 30.38 2.46
CA SER A 17 -38.06 29.17 1.70
C SER A 17 -36.62 29.11 1.19
N ALA A 18 -36.08 30.23 0.70
CA ALA A 18 -34.69 30.32 0.27
C ALA A 18 -33.71 30.04 1.42
N LEU A 19 -34.02 30.55 2.62
CA LEU A 19 -33.19 30.35 3.81
C LEU A 19 -33.22 28.88 4.28
N LEU A 20 -34.37 28.22 4.16
CA LEU A 20 -34.53 26.80 4.49
C LEU A 20 -33.70 25.89 3.58
N VAL A 21 -33.70 26.16 2.26
CA VAL A 21 -32.89 25.42 1.28
C VAL A 21 -31.39 25.60 1.55
N CYS A 22 -30.97 26.81 1.93
CA CYS A 22 -29.59 27.10 2.26
C CYS A 22 -29.12 26.33 3.52
N LEU A 23 -29.97 26.27 4.55
CA LEU A 23 -29.68 25.51 5.78
C LEU A 23 -29.59 23.99 5.53
N ILE A 24 -30.48 23.44 4.70
CA ILE A 24 -30.44 22.01 4.33
C ILE A 24 -29.16 21.71 3.53
N GLY A 25 -28.76 22.60 2.62
CA GLY A 25 -27.50 22.47 1.87
C GLY A 25 -26.27 22.45 2.77
N ILE A 26 -26.19 23.36 3.76
CA ILE A 26 -25.06 23.41 4.70
C ILE A 26 -25.03 22.16 5.61
N ALA A 27 -26.19 21.70 6.10
CA ALA A 27 -26.29 20.48 6.89
C ALA A 27 -25.87 19.24 6.08
N GLY A 28 -26.26 19.16 4.79
CA GLY A 28 -25.87 18.08 3.89
C GLY A 28 -24.35 18.05 3.63
N VAL A 29 -23.75 19.20 3.33
CA VAL A 29 -22.30 19.31 3.06
C VAL A 29 -21.48 19.03 4.32
N THR A 30 -21.93 19.47 5.49
CA THR A 30 -21.24 19.20 6.75
C THR A 30 -21.28 17.71 7.08
N LEU A 31 -22.44 17.04 7.02
CA LEU A 31 -22.55 15.59 7.21
C LEU A 31 -21.68 14.79 6.22
N TRP A 32 -21.64 15.19 4.95
CA TRP A 32 -20.80 14.53 3.95
C TRP A 32 -19.31 14.71 4.27
N LYS A 33 -18.89 15.90 4.69
CA LYS A 33 -17.50 16.14 5.12
C LYS A 33 -17.15 15.34 6.38
N THR A 34 -18.02 15.23 7.38
CA THR A 34 -17.74 14.45 8.59
C THR A 34 -17.63 12.94 8.29
N ALA A 35 -18.45 12.43 7.36
CA ALA A 35 -18.36 11.03 6.92
C ALA A 35 -17.04 10.72 6.20
N GLN A 36 -16.45 11.70 5.49
CA GLN A 36 -15.16 11.54 4.81
C GLN A 36 -13.94 11.66 5.75
N VAL A 37 -14.10 12.12 7.00
CA VAL A 37 -12.97 12.36 7.93
C VAL A 37 -12.70 11.17 8.87
N SER A 38 -13.57 10.16 8.92
CA SER A 38 -13.28 8.93 9.68
C SER A 38 -12.48 7.92 8.84
N ALA A 39 -11.25 8.30 8.47
CA ALA A 39 -10.27 7.40 7.87
C ALA A 39 -9.10 7.13 8.82
N ASN A 40 -9.33 7.10 10.13
CA ASN A 40 -8.45 6.38 11.03
C ASN A 40 -8.98 4.95 11.13
N GLY A 41 -8.58 4.12 10.17
CA GLY A 41 -8.71 2.67 10.31
C GLY A 41 -8.01 2.20 11.59
N PRO A 42 -8.35 0.99 12.09
CA PRO A 42 -7.67 0.42 13.26
C PRO A 42 -6.16 0.45 13.04
N VAL A 43 -5.42 0.92 14.05
CA VAL A 43 -3.95 0.92 14.00
C VAL A 43 -3.51 -0.54 13.88
N PRO A 44 -2.79 -0.92 12.81
CA PRO A 44 -2.41 -2.31 12.59
C PRO A 44 -1.45 -2.75 13.69
N GLU A 45 -1.70 -3.93 14.27
CA GLU A 45 -0.88 -4.52 15.36
C GLU A 45 0.57 -4.73 14.94
N VAL A 46 0.77 -5.12 13.68
CA VAL A 46 2.10 -5.23 13.07
C VAL A 46 2.18 -4.22 11.94
N LYS A 47 3.05 -3.22 12.09
CA LYS A 47 3.30 -2.22 11.04
C LYS A 47 4.47 -2.68 10.17
N MET A 48 4.29 -2.68 8.86
CA MET A 48 5.39 -2.90 7.92
C MET A 48 6.12 -1.57 7.70
N LEU A 49 7.38 -1.50 8.14
CA LEU A 49 8.18 -0.28 8.04
C LEU A 49 8.84 -0.12 6.67
N GLY A 50 9.13 -1.23 6.02
CA GLY A 50 9.72 -1.20 4.68
C GLY A 50 10.04 -2.59 4.18
N VAL A 51 10.24 -2.67 2.88
CA VAL A 51 10.70 -3.87 2.19
C VAL A 51 11.90 -3.48 1.34
N ALA A 52 13.03 -4.11 1.59
CA ALA A 52 14.24 -3.98 0.79
C ALA A 52 14.40 -5.21 -0.09
N VAL A 53 14.95 -5.02 -1.29
CA VAL A 53 15.26 -6.09 -2.23
C VAL A 53 16.75 -6.05 -2.52
N GLU A 54 17.42 -7.20 -2.48
CA GLU A 54 18.84 -7.35 -2.79
C GLU A 54 19.01 -8.32 -3.99
N PRO A 55 19.71 -7.96 -5.08
CA PRO A 55 20.42 -6.71 -5.29
C PRO A 55 19.46 -5.52 -5.41
N GLY A 56 19.93 -4.36 -4.93
CA GLY A 56 19.14 -3.14 -4.80
C GLY A 56 18.40 -2.79 -6.09
N SER A 57 17.07 -2.67 -5.99
CA SER A 57 16.26 -2.12 -7.08
C SER A 57 16.58 -0.64 -7.31
N PHE A 58 16.54 -0.18 -8.54
CA PHE A 58 16.75 1.22 -8.89
C PHE A 58 15.60 1.77 -9.73
N THR A 59 15.39 3.07 -9.65
CA THR A 59 14.32 3.75 -10.39
C THR A 59 14.89 4.30 -11.69
N GLN A 60 14.32 3.91 -12.82
CA GLN A 60 14.70 4.43 -14.14
C GLN A 60 13.49 4.54 -15.07
N ASP A 61 13.56 5.50 -15.99
CA ASP A 61 12.63 5.58 -17.10
C ASP A 61 12.97 4.48 -18.12
N LEU A 62 12.00 3.60 -18.40
CA LEU A 62 12.17 2.47 -19.31
C LEU A 62 11.30 2.65 -20.54
N THR A 63 11.87 2.47 -21.72
CA THR A 63 11.12 2.48 -22.99
C THR A 63 11.10 1.08 -23.57
N TYR A 64 9.90 0.53 -23.71
CA TYR A 64 9.65 -0.76 -24.35
C TYR A 64 8.86 -0.53 -25.64
N GLY A 65 9.51 -0.71 -26.78
CA GLY A 65 8.91 -0.38 -28.08
C GLY A 65 8.51 1.10 -28.15
N THR A 66 7.21 1.38 -28.23
CA THR A 66 6.65 2.75 -28.29
C THR A 66 6.20 3.29 -26.91
N VAL A 67 6.26 2.48 -25.85
CA VAL A 67 5.73 2.84 -24.53
C VAL A 67 6.86 3.19 -23.58
N THR A 68 6.83 4.39 -23.01
CA THR A 68 7.78 4.81 -21.97
C THR A 68 7.12 4.77 -20.60
N ILE A 69 7.68 3.96 -19.70
CA ILE A 69 7.29 3.85 -18.30
C ILE A 69 8.26 4.70 -17.50
N LYS A 70 7.76 5.83 -17.01
CA LYS A 70 8.56 6.73 -16.16
C LYS A 70 8.71 6.13 -14.76
N SER A 71 9.89 6.31 -14.19
CA SER A 71 10.20 5.95 -12.79
C SER A 71 9.83 4.51 -12.43
N SER A 72 10.12 3.57 -13.32
CA SER A 72 9.92 2.15 -13.05
C SER A 72 10.97 1.65 -12.05
N GLN A 73 10.54 0.90 -11.03
CA GLN A 73 11.45 0.22 -10.11
C GLN A 73 11.95 -1.08 -10.76
N VAL A 74 13.24 -1.15 -11.05
CA VAL A 74 13.87 -2.23 -11.82
C VAL A 74 14.85 -3.02 -10.96
N ILE A 75 14.85 -4.33 -11.14
CA ILE A 75 15.85 -5.25 -10.62
C ILE A 75 16.56 -5.90 -11.81
N ASN A 76 17.86 -5.67 -11.92
CA ASN A 76 18.72 -6.40 -12.86
C ASN A 76 19.28 -7.65 -12.17
N ALA A 77 18.40 -8.60 -11.85
CA ALA A 77 18.81 -9.91 -11.38
C ALA A 77 17.67 -10.91 -11.52
N ASN A 78 18.01 -12.13 -11.96
CA ASN A 78 17.08 -13.25 -12.07
C ASN A 78 16.83 -13.94 -10.72
N LYS A 79 17.59 -13.54 -9.69
CA LYS A 79 17.43 -13.96 -8.30
C LYS A 79 17.56 -12.75 -7.41
N PHE A 80 16.72 -12.67 -6.39
CA PHE A 80 16.77 -11.60 -5.41
C PHE A 80 16.38 -12.12 -4.03
N ASP A 81 16.88 -11.43 -3.02
CA ASP A 81 16.55 -11.61 -1.62
C ASP A 81 15.57 -10.49 -1.23
N LEU A 82 14.56 -10.84 -0.43
CA LEU A 82 13.58 -9.88 0.07
C LEU A 82 13.73 -9.74 1.58
N ILE A 83 13.98 -8.52 2.04
CA ILE A 83 14.13 -8.21 3.46
C ILE A 83 12.97 -7.31 3.88
N ALA A 84 11.99 -7.89 4.56
CA ALA A 84 10.87 -7.14 5.13
C ALA A 84 11.20 -6.70 6.55
N THR A 85 10.99 -5.43 6.86
CA THR A 85 11.09 -4.89 8.22
C THR A 85 9.69 -4.67 8.79
N VAL A 86 9.39 -5.36 9.89
CA VAL A 86 8.11 -5.27 10.60
C VAL A 86 8.32 -4.71 12.00
N GLN A 87 7.30 -4.01 12.52
CA GLN A 87 7.31 -3.40 13.84
C GLN A 87 6.07 -3.81 14.63
N ASN A 88 6.26 -4.15 15.90
CA ASN A 88 5.15 -4.31 16.84
C ASN A 88 4.66 -2.92 17.29
N THR A 89 3.42 -2.58 17.01
CA THR A 89 2.80 -1.31 17.47
C THR A 89 1.95 -1.49 18.73
N THR A 90 1.76 -2.73 19.17
CA THR A 90 0.99 -3.09 20.36
C THR A 90 1.84 -2.97 21.63
N SER A 91 1.16 -2.94 22.78
CA SER A 91 1.79 -3.03 24.10
C SER A 91 2.13 -4.45 24.53
N GLY A 92 1.70 -5.47 23.78
CA GLY A 92 1.89 -6.89 24.08
C GLY A 92 3.09 -7.48 23.34
N LYS A 93 3.80 -8.42 23.97
CA LYS A 93 4.81 -9.21 23.28
C LYS A 93 4.13 -10.18 22.33
N MET A 94 4.54 -10.16 21.06
CA MET A 94 4.08 -11.13 20.07
C MET A 94 5.07 -12.29 19.96
N ALA A 95 4.57 -13.49 19.72
CA ALA A 95 5.35 -14.70 19.53
C ALA A 95 4.86 -15.48 18.32
N ASN A 96 5.75 -16.24 17.68
CA ASN A 96 5.44 -17.14 16.57
C ASN A 96 4.59 -16.45 15.48
N ILE A 97 5.13 -15.39 14.88
CA ILE A 97 4.43 -14.56 13.89
C ILE A 97 4.64 -15.20 12.50
N PRO A 98 3.59 -15.78 11.88
CA PRO A 98 3.69 -16.32 10.53
C PRO A 98 3.72 -15.20 9.49
N VAL A 99 4.75 -15.19 8.65
CA VAL A 99 4.94 -14.24 7.56
C VAL A 99 4.99 -15.01 6.25
N GLU A 100 4.05 -14.74 5.36
CA GLU A 100 3.96 -15.32 4.03
C GLU A 100 4.38 -14.31 2.98
N LEU A 101 5.23 -14.75 2.08
CA LEU A 101 5.65 -14.02 0.91
C LEU A 101 5.08 -14.71 -0.32
N GLU A 102 4.26 -14.00 -1.10
CA GLU A 102 3.79 -14.43 -2.41
C GLU A 102 4.37 -13.51 -3.48
N VAL A 103 5.01 -14.11 -4.49
CA VAL A 103 5.49 -13.40 -5.69
C VAL A 103 4.75 -13.94 -6.89
N SER A 104 4.12 -13.05 -7.66
CA SER A 104 3.36 -13.42 -8.86
C SER A 104 3.79 -12.60 -10.07
N LEU A 105 3.81 -13.22 -11.26
CA LEU A 105 4.05 -12.51 -12.51
C LEU A 105 2.78 -11.75 -12.95
N VAL A 106 2.92 -10.49 -13.31
CA VAL A 106 1.81 -9.69 -13.81
C VAL A 106 1.57 -10.04 -15.28
N GLY A 107 0.40 -10.60 -15.59
CA GLY A 107 0.04 -11.07 -16.93
C GLY A 107 -0.04 -12.60 -17.03
N ASP A 108 0.51 -13.33 -16.05
CA ASP A 108 0.33 -14.78 -15.93
C ASP A 108 0.04 -15.17 -14.47
N ASN A 109 -1.26 -15.30 -14.16
CA ASN A 109 -1.72 -15.65 -12.81
C ASN A 109 -1.37 -17.09 -12.40
N ALA A 110 -0.91 -17.95 -13.31
CA ALA A 110 -0.47 -19.31 -12.98
C ALA A 110 0.94 -19.33 -12.39
N GLN A 111 1.78 -18.34 -12.70
CA GLN A 111 3.14 -18.25 -12.20
C GLN A 111 3.19 -17.52 -10.86
N LYS A 112 3.24 -18.30 -9.78
CA LYS A 112 3.33 -17.81 -8.41
C LYS A 112 4.33 -18.62 -7.61
N VAL A 113 5.10 -17.94 -6.77
CA VAL A 113 5.99 -18.56 -5.77
C VAL A 113 5.57 -18.06 -4.40
N SER A 114 5.27 -18.99 -3.50
CA SER A 114 4.99 -18.67 -2.10
C SER A 114 6.09 -19.21 -1.20
N LYS A 115 6.56 -18.39 -0.25
CA LYS A 115 7.48 -18.78 0.82
C LYS A 115 6.85 -18.41 2.16
N ILE A 116 6.91 -19.34 3.11
CA ILE A 116 6.42 -19.13 4.47
C ILE A 116 7.64 -19.00 5.38
N GLY A 117 7.63 -17.96 6.21
CA GLY A 117 8.60 -17.72 7.27
C GLY A 117 7.90 -17.52 8.61
N THR A 118 8.63 -17.69 9.70
CA THR A 118 8.14 -17.44 11.06
C THR A 118 9.11 -16.53 11.80
N LEU A 119 8.58 -15.51 12.49
CA LEU A 119 9.34 -14.72 13.45
C LEU A 119 9.09 -15.25 14.86
N PRO A 120 10.14 -15.57 15.63
CA PRO A 120 9.99 -16.23 16.92
C PRO A 120 9.34 -15.33 17.97
N SER A 121 9.75 -14.06 18.07
CA SER A 121 9.15 -13.10 18.98
C SER A 121 9.41 -11.65 18.56
N LEU A 122 8.49 -10.76 18.91
CA LEU A 122 8.60 -9.33 18.70
C LEU A 122 8.10 -8.57 19.93
N ASP A 123 9.02 -7.92 20.64
CA ASP A 123 8.70 -7.12 21.82
C ASP A 123 7.92 -5.83 21.44
N PRO A 124 7.14 -5.24 22.36
CA PRO A 124 6.39 -4.00 22.10
C PRO A 124 7.28 -2.88 21.55
N GLY A 125 6.90 -2.26 20.43
CA GLY A 125 7.67 -1.21 19.77
C GLY A 125 8.91 -1.67 19.00
N ALA A 126 9.35 -2.93 19.17
CA ALA A 126 10.54 -3.46 18.54
C ALA A 126 10.34 -3.73 17.04
N THR A 127 11.46 -3.72 16.31
CA THR A 127 11.49 -4.03 14.88
C THR A 127 12.19 -5.36 14.64
N ALA A 128 11.67 -6.15 13.70
CA ALA A 128 12.30 -7.37 13.23
C ALA A 128 12.45 -7.35 11.71
N ARG A 129 13.48 -8.04 11.24
CA ARG A 129 13.78 -8.22 9.81
C ARG A 129 13.56 -9.66 9.42
N VAL A 130 12.73 -9.88 8.40
CA VAL A 130 12.49 -11.19 7.80
C VAL A 130 13.18 -11.20 6.44
N ALA A 131 14.17 -12.06 6.27
CA ALA A 131 14.89 -12.23 5.01
C ALA A 131 14.42 -13.51 4.30
N PHE A 132 13.84 -13.34 3.12
CA PHE A 132 13.53 -14.42 2.19
C PHE A 132 14.62 -14.47 1.12
N ARG A 133 15.50 -15.45 1.21
CA ARG A 133 16.65 -15.58 0.31
C ARG A 133 16.32 -16.39 -0.94
N ASP A 134 17.09 -16.20 -2.01
CA ASP A 134 17.04 -16.98 -3.25
C ASP A 134 15.62 -17.06 -3.84
N ILE A 135 14.98 -15.91 -4.04
CA ILE A 135 13.71 -15.83 -4.77
C ILE A 135 14.05 -15.71 -6.25
N LYS A 136 13.61 -16.70 -7.04
CA LYS A 136 13.80 -16.69 -8.49
C LYS A 136 12.75 -15.77 -9.13
N ALA A 137 13.18 -14.90 -10.03
CA ALA A 137 12.28 -14.14 -10.89
C ALA A 137 11.47 -15.10 -11.79
N LEU A 138 10.19 -14.80 -11.97
CA LEU A 138 9.24 -15.59 -12.75
C LEU A 138 9.22 -15.17 -14.23
N GLY A 139 9.56 -13.91 -14.49
CA GLY A 139 9.68 -13.35 -15.83
C GLY A 139 10.85 -12.38 -15.94
N ASP A 140 11.11 -11.94 -17.17
CA ASP A 140 12.14 -10.97 -17.51
C ASP A 140 11.62 -10.12 -18.68
N ALA A 141 11.66 -8.80 -18.53
CA ALA A 141 11.24 -7.88 -19.57
C ALA A 141 12.17 -7.92 -20.78
N ALA A 142 13.45 -8.27 -20.56
CA ALA A 142 14.50 -8.41 -21.57
C ALA A 142 14.55 -7.26 -22.60
N GLY A 143 14.23 -6.03 -22.19
CA GLY A 143 14.14 -4.86 -23.07
C GLY A 143 13.00 -4.88 -24.10
N LYS A 144 12.08 -5.85 -24.03
CA LYS A 144 11.00 -6.04 -25.02
C LYS A 144 9.62 -5.71 -24.49
N SER A 145 9.29 -6.15 -23.27
CA SER A 145 7.96 -5.94 -22.69
C SER A 145 7.98 -5.78 -21.18
N ALA A 146 7.48 -4.64 -20.69
CA ALA A 146 7.33 -4.40 -19.26
C ALA A 146 6.43 -5.42 -18.56
N THR A 147 5.36 -5.90 -19.22
CA THR A 147 4.45 -6.87 -18.60
C THR A 147 5.10 -8.23 -18.42
N ALA A 148 6.02 -8.62 -19.32
CA ALA A 148 6.74 -9.88 -19.21
C ALA A 148 7.73 -9.94 -18.04
N GLY A 149 8.19 -8.78 -17.55
CA GLY A 149 9.09 -8.66 -16.41
C GLY A 149 8.43 -8.10 -15.15
N GLN A 150 7.16 -7.69 -15.19
CA GLN A 150 6.53 -7.06 -14.04
C GLN A 150 6.05 -8.11 -13.05
N HIS A 151 6.43 -7.95 -11.79
CA HIS A 151 6.09 -8.84 -10.71
C HIS A 151 5.35 -8.07 -9.62
N LYS A 152 4.39 -8.74 -9.00
CA LYS A 152 3.72 -8.28 -7.78
C LYS A 152 4.21 -9.11 -6.61
N ILE A 153 4.77 -8.44 -5.61
CA ILE A 153 5.05 -9.05 -4.31
C ILE A 153 3.92 -8.73 -3.37
N THR A 154 3.43 -9.75 -2.69
CA THR A 154 2.43 -9.65 -1.63
C THR A 154 3.00 -10.27 -0.37
N LEU A 155 3.25 -9.45 0.66
CA LEU A 155 3.68 -9.91 1.96
C LEU A 155 2.47 -9.91 2.91
N ARG A 156 2.17 -11.06 3.50
CA ARG A 156 1.04 -11.25 4.42
C ARG A 156 1.55 -11.72 5.77
N ILE A 157 1.06 -11.10 6.83
CA ILE A 157 1.25 -11.53 8.20
C ILE A 157 -0.08 -12.12 8.65
N LYS A 158 -0.08 -13.44 8.89
CA LYS A 158 -1.31 -14.15 9.29
C LYS A 158 -1.58 -13.91 10.78
N PRO A 159 -2.86 -13.82 11.18
CA PRO A 159 -3.21 -13.72 12.59
C PRO A 159 -2.82 -15.01 13.30
N ASN A 160 -2.31 -14.87 14.52
CA ASN A 160 -1.98 -15.97 15.42
C ASN A 160 -2.39 -15.57 16.84
N ALA A 161 -3.60 -15.95 17.24
CA ALA A 161 -4.16 -15.57 18.54
C ALA A 161 -3.34 -16.13 19.71
N GLU A 162 -2.74 -17.32 19.57
CA GLU A 162 -1.83 -17.90 20.56
C GLU A 162 -0.53 -17.09 20.72
N GLY A 163 -0.12 -16.44 19.62
CA GLY A 163 1.06 -15.58 19.53
C GLY A 163 0.81 -14.11 19.84
N GLY A 164 -0.42 -13.73 20.21
CA GLY A 164 -0.79 -12.34 20.49
C GLY A 164 -1.05 -11.46 19.25
N ILE A 165 -1.27 -12.06 18.08
CA ILE A 165 -1.68 -11.36 16.85
C ILE A 165 -3.12 -11.72 16.52
N THR A 166 -4.00 -10.73 16.49
CA THR A 166 -5.41 -10.91 16.10
C THR A 166 -5.72 -10.34 14.73
N GLN A 167 -4.87 -9.44 14.22
CA GLN A 167 -5.08 -8.77 12.93
C GLN A 167 -4.13 -9.29 11.84
N ALA A 168 -4.70 -9.53 10.65
CA ALA A 168 -3.91 -9.79 9.46
C ALA A 168 -3.34 -8.47 8.92
N THR A 169 -2.07 -8.47 8.51
CA THR A 169 -1.45 -7.32 7.83
C THR A 169 -0.97 -7.75 6.45
N GLU A 170 -1.38 -7.04 5.41
CA GLU A 170 -0.94 -7.30 4.03
C GLU A 170 -0.32 -6.04 3.43
N ALA A 171 0.80 -6.21 2.73
CA ALA A 171 1.38 -5.18 1.87
C ALA A 171 1.69 -5.76 0.50
N SER A 172 1.30 -5.02 -0.54
CA SER A 172 1.60 -5.36 -1.93
C SER A 172 2.43 -4.27 -2.58
N PHE A 173 3.42 -4.64 -3.38
CA PHE A 173 4.20 -3.71 -4.19
C PHE A 173 4.61 -4.36 -5.51
N PHE A 174 4.91 -3.52 -6.49
CA PHE A 174 5.25 -3.92 -7.85
C PHE A 174 6.69 -3.57 -8.15
N PHE A 175 7.38 -4.49 -8.82
CA PHE A 175 8.72 -4.25 -9.33
C PHE A 175 8.84 -4.89 -10.71
N ASN A 176 9.80 -4.43 -11.48
CA ASN A 176 10.07 -4.95 -12.81
C ASN A 176 11.43 -5.63 -12.83
N VAL A 177 11.51 -6.83 -13.38
CA VAL A 177 12.78 -7.52 -13.63
C VAL A 177 13.13 -7.28 -15.08
N ASP A 178 14.28 -6.64 -15.31
CA ASP A 178 14.86 -6.50 -16.62
C ASP A 178 16.37 -6.75 -16.55
N SER A 179 16.81 -7.88 -17.10
CA SER A 179 18.22 -8.26 -17.12
C SER A 179 19.08 -7.40 -18.06
N THR A 180 18.45 -6.70 -19.02
CA THR A 180 19.15 -5.87 -20.03
C THR A 180 19.47 -4.47 -19.52
N VAL A 181 18.77 -4.01 -18.47
CA VAL A 181 18.94 -2.67 -17.92
C VAL A 181 20.12 -2.65 -16.96
N LYS A 182 21.22 -1.99 -17.32
CA LYS A 182 22.40 -1.87 -16.45
C LYS A 182 22.05 -1.06 -15.20
N ALA A 183 22.42 -1.59 -14.03
CA ALA A 183 22.30 -0.85 -12.78
C ALA A 183 23.09 0.47 -12.87
N PRO A 184 22.56 1.61 -12.36
CA PRO A 184 23.19 2.93 -12.46
C PRO A 184 24.61 3.01 -11.87
N ASN A 185 25.02 2.01 -11.07
CA ASN A 185 26.34 1.92 -10.44
C ASN A 185 27.19 0.73 -10.91
N ALA A 186 26.94 0.14 -12.08
CA ALA A 186 27.86 -0.83 -12.70
C ALA A 186 29.14 -0.19 -13.27
N ALA A 187 29.45 1.04 -12.88
CA ALA A 187 30.67 1.77 -13.21
C ALA A 187 31.30 2.33 -11.93
N LYS A 188 32.14 1.51 -11.29
CA LYS A 188 33.39 1.96 -10.66
C LYS A 188 34.37 0.80 -10.60
#